data_AF-A0A2G5QZV5-F1
#
_entry.id   AF-A0A2G5QZV5-F1
#
_cell.length_a   1.000
_cell.length_b   1.000
_cell.length_c   1.000
_cell.angle_alpha   90.00
_cell.angle_beta   90.00
_cell.angle_gamma   90.00
#
_symmetry.space_group_name_H-M   'P 1'
#
loop_
_entity.id
_entity.type
_entity.pdbx_description
1 polymer ?
#
loop_
_entity_poly.entity_id
_entity_poly.type
_entity_poly.pdbx_seq_one_letter_code
_entity_poly.pdbx_strand_id
1 'polypeptide(L)'
;MSLFLALLVSAILPGPISGDFDHDGKTDTARIHRAGDGGYVLEISRGAAPGAPARIDLGRSAPNYMVPAENGGVVATVCGKGLGAKTDPCPRASVQVTRGDLLLGASEASEAVLIWDGQTFRQDWLSD
;
A
#
# COMPACT_ATOMS: atom_id res chain seq x y z
N MET A 1 -21.93 1.76 15.07
CA MET A 1 -20.95 1.08 15.94
C MET A 1 -20.28 0.02 15.08
N SER A 2 -19.32 0.43 14.24
CA SER A 2 -18.60 -0.50 13.36
C SER A 2 -17.28 -0.84 14.03
N LEU A 3 -17.29 -1.95 14.73
CA LEU A 3 -16.09 -2.59 15.27
C LEU A 3 -15.49 -3.42 14.13
N PHE A 4 -14.58 -2.84 13.34
CA PHE A 4 -13.67 -3.59 12.48
C PHE A 4 -12.27 -3.48 13.11
N LEU A 5 -12.06 -4.25 14.17
CA LEU A 5 -10.73 -4.48 14.72
C LEU A 5 -10.52 -5.98 14.89
N ALA A 6 -9.75 -6.54 13.97
CA ALA A 6 -8.76 -7.59 14.22
C ALA A 6 -8.14 -8.00 12.87
N LEU A 7 -7.06 -7.32 12.46
CA LEU A 7 -6.09 -7.93 11.55
C LEU A 7 -4.84 -8.27 12.35
N LEU A 8 -4.90 -9.38 13.09
CA LEU A 8 -3.69 -10.03 13.60
C LEU A 8 -3.34 -11.16 12.65
N VAL A 9 -2.67 -10.81 11.55
CA VAL A 9 -1.81 -11.74 10.83
C VAL A 9 -0.39 -11.24 10.99
N SER A 10 0.40 -12.02 11.72
CA SER A 10 1.83 -11.82 11.90
C SER A 10 2.53 -11.82 10.54
N ALA A 11 2.84 -10.64 10.01
CA ALA A 11 3.90 -10.48 9.02
C ALA A 11 5.07 -9.73 9.69
N ILE A 12 5.98 -10.53 10.23
CA ILE A 12 7.23 -10.10 10.84
C ILE A 12 8.23 -9.74 9.73
N LEU A 13 8.59 -8.45 9.59
CA LEU A 13 9.78 -7.90 8.90
C LEU A 13 9.93 -8.24 7.39
N PRO A 14 10.72 -7.48 6.59
CA PRO A 14 10.47 -7.26 5.16
C PRO A 14 11.00 -8.42 4.29
N GLY A 15 10.32 -9.57 4.36
CA GLY A 15 10.39 -10.58 3.32
C GLY A 15 9.60 -10.14 2.08
N PRO A 16 9.87 -10.73 0.91
CA PRO A 16 8.98 -10.57 -0.22
C PRO A 16 7.59 -11.10 0.16
N ILE A 17 6.56 -10.33 -0.15
CA ILE A 17 5.17 -10.78 -0.04
C ILE A 17 4.64 -11.17 -1.42
N SER A 18 3.65 -12.04 -1.45
CA SER A 18 2.98 -12.45 -2.68
C SER A 18 1.48 -12.17 -2.60
N GLY A 19 0.87 -11.85 -3.73
CA GLY A 19 -0.55 -11.55 -3.86
C GLY A 19 -0.94 -11.36 -5.32
N ASP A 20 -2.11 -10.81 -5.57
CA ASP A 20 -2.56 -10.35 -6.90
C ASP A 20 -2.95 -8.88 -6.71
N PHE A 21 -1.93 -8.01 -6.73
CA PHE A 21 -2.07 -6.60 -6.34
C PHE A 21 -2.61 -5.76 -7.49
N ASP A 22 -2.44 -6.22 -8.73
CA ASP A 22 -2.98 -5.57 -9.94
C ASP A 22 -4.29 -6.18 -10.45
N HIS A 23 -4.78 -7.25 -9.80
CA HIS A 23 -6.05 -7.94 -10.07
C HIS A 23 -6.12 -8.58 -11.45
N ASP A 24 -4.97 -9.03 -11.98
CA ASP A 24 -4.89 -9.68 -13.30
C ASP A 24 -5.01 -11.21 -13.25
N GLY A 25 -5.13 -11.78 -12.04
CA GLY A 25 -5.24 -13.21 -11.79
C GLY A 25 -3.89 -13.95 -11.76
N LYS A 26 -2.76 -13.25 -11.87
CA LYS A 26 -1.41 -13.81 -11.74
C LYS A 26 -0.80 -13.38 -10.41
N THR A 27 0.16 -14.18 -9.93
CA THR A 27 0.85 -13.87 -8.69
C THR A 27 1.89 -12.78 -8.89
N ASP A 28 1.72 -11.69 -8.17
CA ASP A 28 2.65 -10.60 -7.97
C ASP A 28 3.57 -10.87 -6.79
N THR A 29 4.72 -10.19 -6.78
CA THR A 29 5.62 -10.17 -5.62
C THR A 29 6.03 -8.75 -5.29
N ALA A 30 6.03 -8.41 -4.00
CA ALA A 30 6.42 -7.09 -3.51
C ALA A 30 7.52 -7.22 -2.46
N ARG A 31 8.56 -6.38 -2.56
CA ARG A 31 9.71 -6.40 -1.63
C ARG A 31 10.23 -5.00 -1.35
N ILE A 32 10.65 -4.78 -0.12
CA ILE A 32 11.29 -3.53 0.30
C ILE A 32 12.79 -3.76 0.42
N HIS A 33 13.59 -2.88 -0.17
CA HIS A 33 15.04 -2.93 -0.08
C HIS A 33 15.64 -1.53 0.03
N ARG A 34 16.89 -1.45 0.50
CA ARG A 34 17.61 -0.17 0.55
C ARG A 34 18.00 0.30 -0.85
N ALA A 35 17.80 1.58 -1.11
CA ALA A 35 18.35 2.27 -2.26
C ALA A 35 19.80 2.69 -2.00
N GLY A 36 20.56 2.94 -3.09
CA GLY A 36 21.98 3.30 -3.02
C GLY A 36 22.27 4.65 -2.36
N ASP A 37 21.27 5.52 -2.23
CA ASP A 37 21.33 6.83 -1.58
C ASP A 37 20.95 6.79 -0.07
N GLY A 38 20.73 5.58 0.47
CA GLY A 38 20.30 5.35 1.85
C GLY A 38 18.80 5.50 2.08
N GLY A 39 17.99 5.61 1.02
CA GLY A 39 16.53 5.49 1.09
C GLY A 39 16.04 4.03 1.06
N TYR A 40 14.72 3.86 1.01
CA TYR A 40 14.05 2.57 0.81
C TYR A 40 13.18 2.61 -0.45
N VAL A 41 13.17 1.50 -1.18
CA VAL A 41 12.33 1.32 -2.36
C VAL A 41 11.47 0.09 -2.15
N LEU A 42 10.18 0.25 -2.41
CA LEU A 42 9.26 -0.85 -2.65
C LEU A 42 9.31 -1.20 -4.14
N GLU A 43 9.67 -2.44 -4.44
CA GLU A 43 9.61 -2.99 -5.79
C GLU A 43 8.50 -4.03 -5.88
N ILE A 44 7.62 -3.85 -6.86
CA ILE A 44 6.50 -4.75 -7.16
C ILE A 44 6.72 -5.35 -8.54
N SER A 45 6.99 -6.65 -8.58
CA SER A 45 7.06 -7.42 -9.82
C SER A 45 5.68 -8.00 -10.10
N ARG A 46 5.02 -7.50 -11.16
CA ARG A 46 3.71 -7.97 -11.58
C ARG A 46 3.82 -9.29 -12.32
N GLY A 47 2.93 -10.24 -12.05
CA GLY A 47 2.89 -11.54 -12.73
C GLY A 47 2.71 -11.39 -14.25
N ALA A 48 1.97 -10.38 -14.70
CA ALA A 48 1.81 -10.02 -16.12
C ALA A 48 3.09 -9.50 -16.78
N ALA A 49 3.99 -8.88 -16.03
CA ALA A 49 5.12 -8.12 -16.56
C ALA A 49 6.35 -8.16 -15.63
N PRO A 50 6.92 -9.35 -15.33
CA PRO A 50 7.98 -9.49 -14.34
C PRO A 50 9.30 -8.78 -14.73
N GLY A 51 9.51 -8.50 -16.02
CA GLY A 51 10.68 -7.77 -16.51
C GLY A 51 10.59 -6.24 -16.37
N ALA A 52 9.46 -5.71 -15.91
CA ALA A 52 9.21 -4.28 -15.77
C ALA A 52 8.56 -3.98 -14.39
N PRO A 53 9.31 -4.17 -13.29
CA PRO A 53 8.75 -3.98 -11.95
C PRO A 53 8.42 -2.51 -11.68
N ALA A 54 7.30 -2.27 -11.00
CA ALA A 54 6.97 -0.96 -10.47
C ALA A 54 7.88 -0.65 -9.27
N ARG A 55 8.30 0.61 -9.14
CA ARG A 55 9.18 1.08 -8.07
C ARG A 55 8.56 2.30 -7.41
N ILE A 56 8.42 2.23 -6.09
CA ILE A 56 7.88 3.30 -5.26
C ILE A 56 8.95 3.71 -4.26
N ASP A 57 9.33 4.98 -4.28
CA ASP A 57 10.26 5.55 -3.32
C ASP A 57 9.54 5.77 -1.98
N LEU A 58 10.04 5.11 -0.94
CA LEU A 58 9.52 5.20 0.43
C LEU A 58 10.31 6.23 1.27
N GLY A 59 11.34 6.85 0.69
CA GLY A 59 12.18 7.82 1.36
C GLY A 59 13.06 7.19 2.45
N ARG A 60 13.21 7.89 3.58
CA ARG A 60 14.18 7.53 4.63
C ARG A 60 13.69 6.47 5.63
N SER A 61 12.42 6.09 5.58
CA SER A 61 11.82 5.15 6.53
C SER A 61 11.09 4.02 5.80
N ALA A 62 11.35 2.79 6.20
CA ALA A 62 10.58 1.64 5.73
C ALA A 62 9.30 1.49 6.57
N PRO A 63 8.17 1.06 5.98
CA PRO A 63 7.00 0.64 6.74
C PRO A 63 7.33 -0.56 7.64
N ASN A 64 6.58 -0.71 8.73
CA ASN A 64 6.73 -1.83 9.65
C ASN A 64 6.13 -3.13 9.08
N TYR A 65 5.12 -3.01 8.23
CA TYR A 65 4.44 -4.14 7.61
C TYR A 65 4.06 -3.85 6.15
N MET A 66 3.84 -4.94 5.42
CA MET A 66 3.30 -4.95 4.07
C MET A 66 2.44 -6.20 3.94
N VAL A 67 1.15 -6.04 3.59
CA VAL A 67 0.19 -7.16 3.53
C VAL A 67 -0.83 -6.95 2.41
N PRO A 68 -1.35 -8.03 1.79
CA PRO A 68 -2.54 -7.91 0.93
C PRO A 68 -3.78 -7.57 1.78
N ALA A 69 -4.65 -6.71 1.28
CA ALA A 69 -5.93 -6.39 1.89
C ALA A 69 -6.79 -7.65 1.92
N GLU A 70 -7.23 -8.07 3.11
CA GLU A 70 -8.09 -9.26 3.26
C GLU A 70 -9.56 -8.96 2.99
N ASN A 71 -9.96 -7.69 3.11
CA ASN A 71 -11.33 -7.22 2.92
C ASN A 71 -11.33 -5.95 2.08
N GLY A 72 -12.44 -5.72 1.37
CA GLY A 72 -12.66 -4.49 0.63
C GLY A 72 -13.65 -3.57 1.33
N GLY A 73 -13.64 -2.30 0.96
CA GLY A 73 -14.54 -1.28 1.48
C GLY A 73 -14.15 0.12 1.00
N VAL A 74 -15.08 1.07 1.16
CA VAL A 74 -14.78 2.49 0.95
C VAL A 74 -14.13 3.02 2.23
N VAL A 75 -12.86 3.42 2.13
CA VAL A 75 -12.07 3.93 3.25
C VAL A 75 -11.78 5.40 3.03
N ALA A 76 -11.91 6.22 4.07
CA ALA A 76 -11.58 7.63 3.99
C ALA A 76 -10.06 7.80 3.85
N THR A 77 -9.64 8.75 3.01
CA THR A 77 -8.23 9.14 2.97
C THR A 77 -7.93 10.15 4.08
N VAL A 78 -6.65 10.28 4.44
CA VAL A 78 -6.18 11.32 5.38
C VAL A 78 -6.68 12.71 4.94
N CYS A 79 -6.51 13.06 3.67
CA CYS A 79 -6.98 14.35 3.16
C CYS A 79 -8.51 14.49 3.18
N GLY A 80 -9.25 13.38 2.97
CA GLY A 80 -10.71 13.36 3.02
C GLY A 80 -11.28 13.65 4.41
N LYS A 81 -10.50 13.37 5.46
CA LYS A 81 -10.81 13.75 6.84
C LYS A 81 -10.36 15.17 7.20
N GLY A 82 -9.77 15.90 6.25
CA GLY A 82 -9.19 17.22 6.49
C GLY A 82 -7.87 17.18 7.25
N LEU A 83 -7.20 16.02 7.28
CA LEU A 83 -5.86 15.83 7.84
C LEU A 83 -4.80 15.99 6.74
N GLY A 84 -3.54 16.16 7.12
CA GLY A 84 -2.43 16.46 6.20
C GLY A 84 -2.15 17.96 6.07
N ALA A 85 -1.25 18.35 5.17
CA ALA A 85 -0.95 19.77 4.98
C ALA A 85 -2.13 20.46 4.29
N LYS A 86 -2.58 21.60 4.85
CA LYS A 86 -3.77 22.32 4.39
C LYS A 86 -3.66 22.85 2.95
N THR A 87 -2.44 22.90 2.42
CA THR A 87 -2.13 23.34 1.06
C THR A 87 -2.17 22.21 0.03
N ASP A 88 -2.24 20.96 0.48
CA ASP A 88 -2.20 19.82 -0.42
C ASP A 88 -3.58 19.61 -1.07
N PRO A 89 -3.63 19.39 -2.39
CA PRO A 89 -4.88 19.00 -3.02
C PRO A 89 -5.35 17.67 -2.43
N CYS A 90 -6.65 17.54 -2.18
CA CYS A 90 -7.26 16.26 -1.84
C CYS A 90 -7.93 15.68 -3.08
N PRO A 91 -7.19 14.97 -3.96
CA PRO A 91 -7.75 14.47 -5.20
C PRO A 91 -8.89 13.47 -4.96
N ARG A 92 -8.84 12.74 -3.83
CA ARG A 92 -9.81 11.70 -3.48
C ARG A 92 -10.00 11.67 -1.95
N ALA A 93 -11.20 12.05 -1.50
CA ALA A 93 -11.56 12.03 -0.07
C ALA A 93 -11.81 10.61 0.47
N SER A 94 -12.01 9.64 -0.41
CA SER A 94 -12.11 8.22 -0.07
C SER A 94 -11.60 7.37 -1.23
N VAL A 95 -11.25 6.12 -0.92
CA VAL A 95 -10.81 5.11 -1.88
C VAL A 95 -11.57 3.81 -1.66
N GLN A 96 -11.90 3.14 -2.76
CA GLN A 96 -12.37 1.76 -2.71
C GLN A 96 -11.16 0.85 -2.59
N VAL A 97 -10.98 0.26 -1.40
CA VAL A 97 -10.03 -0.84 -1.19
C VAL A 97 -10.72 -2.13 -1.62
N THR A 98 -10.00 -2.98 -2.33
CA THR A 98 -10.46 -4.30 -2.77
C THR A 98 -9.59 -5.37 -2.13
N ARG A 99 -10.16 -6.54 -1.84
CA ARG A 99 -9.37 -7.69 -1.39
C ARG A 99 -8.27 -7.96 -2.42
N GLY A 100 -7.03 -8.03 -1.98
CA GLY A 100 -5.86 -8.18 -2.86
C GLY A 100 -5.07 -6.90 -3.06
N ASP A 101 -5.63 -5.71 -2.80
CA ASP A 101 -4.85 -4.46 -2.84
C ASP A 101 -3.68 -4.52 -1.85
N LEU A 102 -2.57 -3.86 -2.18
CA LEU A 102 -1.38 -3.91 -1.33
C LEU A 102 -1.41 -2.81 -0.26
N LEU A 103 -1.44 -3.20 1.01
CA LEU A 103 -1.37 -2.31 2.17
C LEU A 103 0.07 -2.23 2.70
N LEU A 104 0.47 -1.02 3.09
CA LEU A 104 1.73 -0.76 3.77
C LEU A 104 1.51 0.23 4.91
N GLY A 105 2.20 0.05 6.02
CA GLY A 105 2.03 0.99 7.13
C GLY A 105 3.00 0.82 8.28
N ALA A 106 2.87 1.75 9.23
CA ALA A 106 3.50 1.68 10.54
C ALA A 106 2.50 1.15 11.55
N SER A 107 3.00 0.42 12.56
CA SER A 107 2.18 -0.30 13.54
C SER A 107 1.23 0.58 14.38
N GLU A 108 1.32 1.92 14.32
CA GLU A 108 0.63 2.80 15.27
C GLU A 108 -0.05 4.06 14.70
N ALA A 109 -0.02 4.40 13.40
CA ALA A 109 -0.79 5.60 12.93
C ALA A 109 -0.91 5.83 11.41
N SER A 110 -0.22 5.09 10.54
CA SER A 110 -0.20 5.46 9.12
C SER A 110 -0.23 4.22 8.26
N GLU A 111 -1.36 4.02 7.58
CA GLU A 111 -1.56 2.99 6.57
C GLU A 111 -1.77 3.67 5.22
N ALA A 112 -1.19 3.10 4.17
CA ALA A 112 -1.48 3.43 2.81
C ALA A 112 -1.92 2.19 2.05
N VAL A 113 -2.72 2.41 1.03
CA VAL A 113 -3.05 1.39 0.02
C VAL A 113 -2.38 1.74 -1.30
N LEU A 114 -1.87 0.73 -1.98
CA LEU A 114 -1.40 0.81 -3.35
C LEU A 114 -2.43 0.16 -4.27
N ILE A 115 -2.99 0.97 -5.17
CA ILE A 115 -4.02 0.56 -6.11
C ILE A 115 -3.48 0.69 -7.52
N TRP A 116 -3.54 -0.39 -8.30
CA TRP A 116 -3.22 -0.38 -9.71
C TRP A 116 -4.29 0.37 -10.51
N ASP A 117 -3.88 1.32 -11.36
CA ASP A 117 -4.80 2.08 -12.22
C ASP A 117 -4.83 1.62 -13.69
N GLY A 118 -4.14 0.52 -13.99
CA GLY A 118 -3.94 0.03 -15.36
C GLY A 118 -2.54 0.33 -15.91
N GLN A 119 -1.80 1.26 -15.31
CA GLN A 119 -0.45 1.65 -15.75
C GLN A 119 0.56 1.76 -14.62
N THR A 120 0.15 2.25 -13.44
CA THR A 120 1.00 2.40 -12.27
C THR A 120 0.26 2.04 -10.99
N PHE A 121 1.03 1.67 -9.97
CA PHE A 121 0.52 1.67 -8.61
C PHE A 121 0.45 3.11 -8.12
N ARG A 122 -0.72 3.48 -7.62
CA ARG A 122 -0.97 4.77 -6.98
C ARG A 122 -1.09 4.56 -5.49
N GLN A 123 -0.44 5.42 -4.71
CA GLN A 123 -0.48 5.38 -3.26
C GLN A 123 -1.51 6.34 -2.70
N ASP A 124 -2.30 5.86 -1.74
CA ASP A 124 -3.28 6.65 -1.01
C ASP A 124 -3.18 6.39 0.49
N TRP A 125 -2.95 7.46 1.25
CA TRP A 125 -2.91 7.39 2.72
C TRP A 125 -4.32 7.28 3.28
N LEU A 126 -4.55 6.20 4.02
CA LEU A 126 -5.80 5.90 4.68
C LEU A 126 -5.86 6.60 6.04
N SER A 127 -7.06 7.05 6.39
CA SER A 127 -7.38 7.42 7.77
C SER A 127 -8.00 6.23 8.48
N ASP A 128 -7.72 6.11 9.76
CA ASP A 128 -8.50 5.31 10.71
C ASP A 128 -9.94 5.85 10.89
#